data_AF-A0A7X8HEK2-F1
#
_entry.id   AF-A0A7X8HEK2-F1
#
_cell.length_a   1.000
_cell.length_b   1.000
_cell.length_c   1.000
_cell.angle_alpha   90.00
_cell.angle_beta   90.00
_cell.angle_gamma   90.00
#
_symmetry.space_group_name_H-M   'P 1'
#
loop_
_entity.id
_entity.type
_entity.pdbx_description
1 polymer ?
#
loop_
_entity_poly.entity_id
_entity_poly.type
_entity_poly.pdbx_seq_one_letter_code
_entity_poly.pdbx_strand_id
1 'polypeptide(L)'
;MVNPLFRRVVELADDSTASADPRFRRVLCLADGFVSAADPQMRWMWGEALLGFALLELDEVMGEDRYLPFLKAYCDHWAARAPRVDQSDTAAPGLVTYGVQKKLPGRGYERLTEKVLSYIRNAPRVLDDSPNHLGSSPEGRFYPKSIWVDSLMMLSLFPAVYGAETGDRELLDFAARQPRLYAARLQDPADG
;
A
#
# COMPACT_ATOMS: atom_id res chain seq x y z
N MET A 1 7.19 -9.09 -13.98
CA MET A 1 6.26 -10.05 -14.62
C MET A 1 4.88 -9.71 -14.06
N VAL A 2 3.97 -9.19 -14.90
CA VAL A 2 2.70 -8.58 -14.45
C VAL A 2 1.78 -9.66 -13.87
N ASN A 3 1.17 -9.39 -12.71
CA ASN A 3 0.18 -10.25 -12.09
C ASN A 3 -1.05 -10.40 -13.04
N PRO A 4 -1.37 -11.62 -13.51
CA PRO A 4 -2.46 -11.84 -14.48
C PRO A 4 -3.85 -11.40 -13.99
N LEU A 5 -4.07 -11.30 -12.67
CA LEU A 5 -5.35 -10.88 -12.10
C LEU A 5 -5.62 -9.37 -12.25
N PHE A 6 -4.58 -8.53 -12.35
CA PHE A 6 -4.73 -7.08 -12.54
C PHE A 6 -4.89 -6.69 -14.01
N ARG A 7 -4.43 -7.54 -14.93
CA ARG A 7 -4.55 -7.32 -16.38
C ARG A 7 -6.01 -7.18 -16.83
N ARG A 8 -6.96 -7.83 -16.15
CA ARG A 8 -8.39 -7.84 -16.53
C ARG A 8 -9.15 -6.54 -16.26
N VAL A 9 -8.66 -5.68 -15.36
CA VAL A 9 -9.23 -4.33 -15.17
C VAL A 9 -8.67 -3.36 -16.22
N VAL A 10 -7.43 -3.61 -16.68
CA VAL A 10 -6.74 -2.80 -17.70
C VAL A 10 -7.17 -3.20 -19.13
N GLU A 11 -7.46 -4.47 -19.40
CA GLU A 11 -7.90 -4.98 -20.71
C GLU A 11 -9.29 -4.49 -21.18
N LEU A 12 -10.01 -3.70 -20.37
CA LEU A 12 -11.24 -3.02 -20.78
C LEU A 12 -11.00 -1.61 -21.35
N ALA A 13 -9.77 -1.12 -21.31
CA ALA A 13 -9.37 0.10 -22.00
C ALA A 13 -8.38 -0.27 -23.11
N ASP A 14 -8.81 -0.13 -24.36
CA ASP A 14 -7.89 -0.04 -25.49
C ASP A 14 -6.88 1.06 -25.15
N ASP A 15 -5.57 0.82 -25.25
CA ASP A 15 -4.51 1.78 -24.83
C ASP A 15 -4.68 3.18 -25.47
N SER A 16 -5.33 3.26 -26.64
CA SER A 16 -5.65 4.53 -27.30
C SER A 16 -6.89 5.27 -26.77
N THR A 17 -7.66 4.66 -25.86
CA THR A 17 -8.96 5.19 -25.39
C THR A 17 -8.95 5.68 -23.94
N ALA A 18 -8.07 5.18 -23.07
CA ALA A 18 -7.96 5.63 -21.68
C ALA A 18 -7.66 7.15 -21.59
N SER A 19 -6.70 7.64 -22.38
CA SER A 19 -6.36 9.07 -22.49
C SER A 19 -7.50 9.92 -23.10
N ALA A 20 -8.43 9.29 -23.84
CA ALA A 20 -9.58 9.97 -24.43
C ALA A 20 -10.76 10.12 -23.45
N ASP A 21 -10.85 9.29 -22.40
CA ASP A 21 -11.93 9.33 -21.41
C ASP A 21 -11.86 10.62 -20.57
N PRO A 22 -12.92 11.46 -20.58
CA PRO A 22 -13.01 12.64 -19.72
C PRO A 22 -12.83 12.35 -18.22
N ARG A 23 -13.19 11.15 -17.74
CA ARG A 23 -13.02 10.76 -16.33
C ARG A 23 -11.56 10.49 -16.01
N PHE A 24 -10.86 9.75 -16.85
CA PHE A 24 -9.44 9.48 -16.68
C PHE A 24 -8.63 10.78 -16.72
N ARG A 25 -8.96 11.71 -17.64
CA ARG A 25 -8.36 13.05 -17.65
C ARG A 25 -8.55 13.81 -16.34
N ARG A 26 -9.73 13.72 -15.72
CA ARG A 26 -9.98 14.34 -14.40
C ARG A 26 -9.10 13.72 -13.30
N VAL A 27 -8.88 12.41 -13.34
CA VAL A 27 -7.96 11.74 -12.41
C VAL A 27 -6.54 12.26 -12.61
N LEU A 28 -6.07 12.37 -13.85
CA LEU A 28 -4.74 12.94 -14.14
C LEU A 28 -4.65 14.40 -13.69
N CYS A 29 -5.64 15.24 -13.97
CA CYS A 29 -5.66 16.62 -13.49
C CYS A 29 -5.62 16.71 -11.96
N LEU A 30 -6.29 15.80 -11.25
CA LEU A 30 -6.25 15.75 -9.79
C LEU A 30 -4.86 15.33 -9.28
N ALA A 31 -4.28 14.28 -9.86
CA ALA A 31 -2.96 13.79 -9.50
C ALA A 31 -1.87 14.85 -9.79
N ASP A 32 -1.90 15.46 -10.97
CA ASP A 32 -1.00 16.53 -11.37
C ASP A 32 -1.15 17.76 -10.46
N GLY A 33 -2.39 18.18 -10.21
CA GLY A 33 -2.70 19.29 -9.33
C GLY A 33 -2.14 19.06 -7.93
N PHE A 34 -2.34 17.87 -7.37
CA PHE A 34 -1.81 17.49 -6.07
C PHE A 34 -0.28 17.50 -6.06
N VAL A 35 0.36 16.76 -6.98
CA VAL A 35 1.83 16.60 -7.03
C VAL A 35 2.54 17.94 -7.26
N SER A 36 1.92 18.86 -8.02
CA SER A 36 2.49 20.19 -8.25
C SER A 36 2.48 21.11 -7.03
N ALA A 37 1.55 20.89 -6.09
CA ALA A 37 1.34 21.77 -4.94
C ALA A 37 1.84 21.16 -3.62
N ALA A 38 1.89 19.83 -3.51
CA ALA A 38 2.23 19.13 -2.29
C ALA A 38 3.74 19.10 -2.01
N ASP A 39 4.11 19.14 -0.74
CA ASP A 39 5.46 18.78 -0.29
C ASP A 39 5.62 17.25 -0.36
N PRO A 40 6.56 16.69 -1.13
CA PRO A 40 6.80 15.25 -1.18
C PRO A 40 7.27 14.67 0.17
N GLN A 41 7.69 15.49 1.14
CA GLN A 41 8.03 15.08 2.51
C GLN A 41 6.79 14.83 3.37
N MET A 42 5.81 14.12 2.82
CA MET A 42 4.57 13.78 3.50
C MET A 42 4.81 12.74 4.61
N ARG A 43 3.81 12.58 5.50
CA ARG A 43 3.93 11.67 6.65
C ARG A 43 4.10 10.21 6.23
N TRP A 44 4.75 9.44 7.08
CA TRP A 44 4.78 7.97 6.99
C TRP A 44 3.49 7.41 7.59
N MET A 45 2.39 7.48 6.82
CA MET A 45 1.06 7.09 7.25
C MET A 45 0.25 6.56 6.06
N TRP A 46 -0.89 5.94 6.35
CA TRP A 46 -1.70 5.25 5.36
C TRP A 46 -2.26 6.13 4.24
N GLY A 47 -2.66 7.36 4.53
CA GLY A 47 -3.27 8.24 3.54
C GLY A 47 -2.30 8.58 2.41
N GLU A 48 -1.09 8.97 2.80
CA GLU A 48 0.03 9.25 1.92
C GLU A 48 0.45 7.99 1.13
N ALA A 49 0.39 6.81 1.75
CA ALA A 49 0.69 5.55 1.09
C ALA A 49 -0.32 5.16 0.02
N LEU A 50 -1.63 5.31 0.29
CA LEU A 50 -2.68 5.01 -0.69
C LEU A 50 -2.61 5.96 -1.88
N LEU A 51 -2.36 7.25 -1.63
CA LEU A 51 -2.10 8.19 -2.71
C LEU A 51 -0.86 7.79 -3.52
N GLY A 52 0.25 7.49 -2.85
CA GLY A 52 1.48 7.11 -3.54
C GLY A 52 1.34 5.82 -4.35
N PHE A 53 0.58 4.85 -3.85
CA PHE A 53 0.26 3.63 -4.59
C PHE A 53 -0.62 3.92 -5.81
N ALA A 54 -1.64 4.77 -5.68
CA ALA A 54 -2.44 5.19 -6.83
C ALA A 54 -1.61 5.91 -7.91
N LEU A 55 -0.63 6.73 -7.51
CA LEU A 55 0.28 7.38 -8.46
C LEU A 55 1.17 6.37 -9.20
N LEU A 56 1.64 5.31 -8.53
CA LEU A 56 2.37 4.21 -9.17
C LEU A 56 1.49 3.45 -10.16
N GLU A 57 0.23 3.20 -9.81
CA GLU A 57 -0.72 2.53 -10.71
C GLU A 57 -1.05 3.40 -11.93
N LEU A 58 -1.15 4.73 -11.77
CA LEU A 58 -1.31 5.65 -12.90
C LEU A 58 -0.09 5.61 -13.83
N ASP A 59 1.12 5.66 -13.28
CA ASP A 59 2.37 5.55 -14.04
C ASP A 59 2.41 4.22 -14.83
N GLU A 60 2.00 3.10 -14.22
CA GLU A 60 1.94 1.80 -14.90
C GLU A 60 0.89 1.77 -16.03
N VAL A 61 -0.32 2.31 -15.79
CA VAL A 61 -1.38 2.38 -16.82
C VAL A 61 -0.99 3.29 -17.98
N MET A 62 -0.28 4.39 -17.72
CA MET A 62 0.19 5.30 -18.76
C MET A 62 1.45 4.78 -19.47
N GLY A 63 2.16 3.82 -18.89
CA GLY A 63 3.47 3.38 -19.37
C GLY A 63 4.56 4.45 -19.21
N GLU A 64 4.40 5.38 -18.27
CA GLU A 64 5.27 6.54 -18.05
C GLU A 64 5.67 6.65 -16.58
N ASP A 65 6.84 7.22 -16.27
CA ASP A 65 7.29 7.50 -14.90
C ASP A 65 6.96 8.96 -14.50
N ARG A 66 5.74 9.40 -14.75
CA ARG A 66 5.31 10.80 -14.57
C ARG A 66 5.37 11.23 -13.10
N TYR A 67 4.96 10.36 -12.19
CA TYR A 67 4.88 10.65 -10.76
C TYR A 67 6.07 10.13 -9.96
N LEU A 68 6.94 9.32 -10.58
CA LEU A 68 8.16 8.80 -9.96
C LEU A 68 9.04 9.87 -9.28
N PRO A 69 9.26 11.09 -9.83
CA PRO A 69 10.08 12.10 -9.14
C PRO A 69 9.52 12.51 -7.77
N PHE A 70 8.19 12.65 -7.66
CA PHE A 70 7.52 12.99 -6.41
C PHE A 70 7.63 11.85 -5.38
N LEU A 71 7.36 10.61 -5.83
CA LEU A 71 7.43 9.42 -4.99
C LEU A 71 8.86 9.09 -4.55
N LYS A 72 9.84 9.36 -5.41
CA LYS A 72 11.26 9.26 -5.09
C LYS A 72 11.63 10.22 -3.95
N ALA A 73 11.18 11.47 -4.02
CA ALA A 73 11.44 12.45 -2.98
C ALA A 73 10.81 12.05 -1.63
N TYR A 74 9.61 11.47 -1.64
CA TYR A 74 9.00 10.85 -0.45
C TYR A 74 9.87 9.72 0.11
N CYS A 75 10.32 8.79 -0.74
CA CYS A 75 11.14 7.66 -0.31
C CYS A 75 12.52 8.11 0.21
N ASP A 76 13.17 9.08 -0.45
CA ASP A 76 14.45 9.65 -0.01
C ASP A 76 14.34 10.29 1.38
N HIS A 77 13.27 11.06 1.61
CA HIS A 77 13.00 11.69 2.91
C HIS A 77 12.98 10.66 4.05
N TRP A 78 12.30 9.53 3.84
CA TRP A 78 12.16 8.47 4.85
C TRP A 78 13.34 7.51 4.92
N ALA A 79 14.05 7.30 3.81
CA ALA A 79 15.29 6.53 3.81
C ALA A 79 16.35 7.18 4.71
N ALA A 80 16.37 8.51 4.78
CA ALA A 80 17.26 9.28 5.66
C ALA A 80 16.82 9.29 7.14
N ARG A 81 15.54 9.08 7.44
CA ARG A 81 14.97 9.27 8.80
C ARG A 81 14.56 7.98 9.52
N ALA A 82 14.43 6.88 8.79
CA ALA A 82 14.02 5.57 9.32
C ALA A 82 12.68 5.63 10.10
N PRO A 83 11.53 5.70 9.41
CA PRO A 83 10.21 5.87 10.03
C PRO A 83 9.86 4.77 11.02
N ARG A 84 8.95 5.04 11.95
CA ARG A 84 8.38 4.02 12.82
C ARG A 84 7.38 3.16 12.04
N VAL A 85 7.46 1.84 12.21
CA VAL A 85 6.51 0.87 11.66
C VAL A 85 6.09 -0.03 12.80
N ASP A 86 4.94 0.27 13.38
CA ASP A 86 4.49 -0.29 14.65
C ASP A 86 2.97 -0.42 14.75
N GLN A 87 2.23 -0.11 13.69
CA GLN A 87 0.78 -0.24 13.61
C GLN A 87 0.35 -0.46 12.14
N SER A 88 -0.91 -0.85 11.90
CA SER A 88 -1.42 -1.07 10.54
C SER A 88 -1.13 0.12 9.62
N ASP A 89 -1.43 1.33 10.11
CA ASP A 89 -1.34 2.55 9.31
C ASP A 89 0.09 2.87 8.85
N THR A 90 1.08 2.50 9.67
CA THR A 90 2.50 2.71 9.34
C THR A 90 3.09 1.56 8.53
N ALA A 91 2.32 0.49 8.27
CA ALA A 91 2.70 -0.58 7.35
C ALA A 91 2.38 -0.24 5.88
N ALA A 92 1.31 0.52 5.63
CA ALA A 92 0.87 0.84 4.26
C ALA A 92 1.95 1.45 3.34
N PRO A 93 2.86 2.34 3.80
CA PRO A 93 3.93 2.90 2.95
C PRO A 93 4.89 1.86 2.34
N GLY A 94 4.82 0.59 2.76
CA GLY A 94 5.45 -0.54 2.09
C GLY A 94 5.11 -0.62 0.60
N LEU A 95 3.86 -0.30 0.21
CA LEU A 95 3.42 -0.25 -1.19
C LEU A 95 4.26 0.72 -2.03
N VAL A 96 4.46 1.93 -1.51
CA VAL A 96 5.20 2.99 -2.20
C VAL A 96 6.67 2.65 -2.29
N THR A 97 7.28 2.26 -1.17
CA THR A 97 8.71 1.91 -1.15
C THR A 97 9.03 0.70 -2.03
N TYR A 98 8.14 -0.29 -2.08
CA TYR A 98 8.29 -1.44 -2.96
C TYR A 98 8.10 -1.08 -4.45
N GLY A 99 7.13 -0.21 -4.78
CA GLY A 99 6.97 0.25 -6.16
C GLY A 99 8.16 1.06 -6.65
N VAL A 100 8.65 2.00 -5.83
CA VAL A 100 9.78 2.86 -6.18
C VAL A 100 11.10 2.08 -6.21
N GLN A 101 11.35 1.13 -5.29
CA GLN A 101 12.60 0.33 -5.31
C GLN A 101 12.73 -0.49 -6.59
N LYS A 102 11.62 -0.98 -7.16
CA LYS A 102 11.63 -1.75 -8.41
C LYS A 102 12.15 -0.91 -9.58
N LYS A 103 11.85 0.40 -9.58
CA LYS A 103 12.30 1.36 -10.59
C LYS A 103 13.68 1.94 -10.27
N LEU A 104 14.03 2.08 -8.99
CA LEU A 104 15.24 2.75 -8.50
C LEU A 104 15.97 1.91 -7.43
N PRO A 105 16.59 0.77 -7.80
CA PRO A 105 17.25 -0.12 -6.84
C PRO A 105 18.51 0.52 -6.23
N GLY A 106 18.89 0.05 -5.03
CA GLY A 106 20.14 0.43 -4.34
C GLY A 106 20.11 1.79 -3.63
N ARG A 107 18.92 2.37 -3.44
CA ARG A 107 18.73 3.68 -2.79
C ARG A 107 18.41 3.58 -1.30
N GLY A 108 18.31 2.36 -0.75
CA GLY A 108 17.96 2.11 0.64
C GLY A 108 16.44 2.01 0.87
N TYR A 109 15.64 2.01 -0.20
CA TYR A 109 14.20 1.79 -0.15
C TYR A 109 13.88 0.34 0.24
N GLU A 110 14.75 -0.60 -0.12
CA GLU A 110 14.68 -2.01 0.26
C GLU A 110 14.67 -2.18 1.77
N ARG A 111 15.45 -1.37 2.49
CA ARG A 111 15.45 -1.37 3.96
C ARG A 111 14.12 -0.89 4.53
N LEU A 112 13.46 0.08 3.88
CA LEU A 112 12.15 0.56 4.31
C LEU A 112 11.07 -0.49 4.04
N THR A 113 11.08 -1.08 2.85
CA THR A 113 10.19 -2.18 2.48
C THR A 113 10.35 -3.36 3.43
N GLU A 114 11.59 -3.80 3.71
CA GLU A 114 11.86 -4.89 4.65
C GLU A 114 11.37 -4.56 6.07
N LYS A 115 11.50 -3.30 6.50
CA LYS A 115 10.97 -2.87 7.81
C LYS A 115 9.45 -3.09 7.92
N VAL A 116 8.71 -2.84 6.83
CA VAL A 116 7.27 -3.11 6.76
C VAL A 116 6.97 -4.60 6.75
N LEU A 117 7.66 -5.37 5.91
CA LEU A 117 7.47 -6.82 5.84
C LEU A 117 7.75 -7.50 7.18
N SER A 118 8.82 -7.07 7.85
CA SER A 118 9.16 -7.53 9.19
C SER A 118 8.06 -7.23 10.21
N TYR A 119 7.46 -6.03 10.17
CA TYR A 119 6.31 -5.73 11.03
C TYR A 119 5.13 -6.67 10.73
N ILE A 120 4.75 -6.85 9.47
CA ILE A 120 3.61 -7.70 9.08
C ILE A 120 3.81 -9.16 9.56
N ARG A 121 5.02 -9.70 9.36
CA ARG A 121 5.35 -11.07 9.79
C ARG A 121 5.34 -11.23 11.31
N ASN A 122 5.91 -10.26 12.03
CA ASN A 122 6.22 -10.44 13.45
C ASN A 122 5.26 -9.75 14.41
N ALA A 123 4.34 -8.90 13.94
CA ALA A 123 3.41 -8.19 14.81
C ALA A 123 2.57 -9.18 15.64
N PRO A 124 2.38 -8.96 16.95
CA PRO A 124 1.57 -9.84 17.77
C PRO A 124 0.15 -9.98 17.23
N ARG A 125 -0.30 -11.22 17.03
CA ARG A 125 -1.69 -11.51 16.65
C ARG A 125 -2.60 -11.35 17.86
N VAL A 126 -3.74 -10.69 17.68
CA VAL A 126 -4.69 -10.42 18.77
C VAL A 126 -6.04 -11.07 18.58
N LEU A 127 -6.41 -11.37 17.33
CA LEU A 127 -7.61 -12.13 17.00
C LEU A 127 -7.31 -13.01 15.80
N ASP A 128 -7.35 -14.33 16.00
CA ASP A 128 -6.90 -15.33 15.03
C ASP A 128 -5.50 -14.99 14.49
N ASP A 129 -5.38 -14.69 13.20
CA ASP A 129 -4.12 -14.31 12.52
C ASP A 129 -4.02 -12.80 12.25
N SER A 130 -4.89 -11.97 12.84
CA SER A 130 -4.87 -10.52 12.64
C SER A 130 -3.99 -9.83 13.68
N PRO A 131 -3.03 -8.98 13.25
CA PRO A 131 -2.35 -8.04 14.14
C PRO A 131 -3.33 -7.07 14.83
N ASN A 132 -2.91 -6.51 15.97
CA ASN A 132 -3.59 -5.36 16.57
C ASN A 132 -3.56 -4.18 15.61
N HIS A 133 -4.69 -3.48 15.42
CA HIS A 133 -4.76 -2.30 14.54
C HIS A 133 -3.72 -1.25 14.95
N LEU A 134 -3.76 -0.84 16.24
CA LEU A 134 -2.79 0.09 16.82
C LEU A 134 -1.42 -0.56 17.11
N GLY A 135 -1.22 -1.82 16.71
CA GLY A 135 0.03 -2.57 16.89
C GLY A 135 0.66 -2.38 18.28
N SER A 136 1.89 -1.89 18.31
CA SER A 136 2.65 -1.51 19.51
C SER A 136 2.83 0.00 19.67
N SER A 137 1.99 0.80 19.03
CA SER A 137 2.06 2.27 19.10
C SER A 137 1.80 2.79 20.53
N PRO A 138 2.29 4.00 20.87
CA PRO A 138 1.97 4.64 22.16
C PRO A 138 0.45 4.77 22.38
N GLU A 139 -0.29 5.10 21.33
CA GLU A 139 -1.75 5.21 21.34
C GLU A 139 -2.40 3.87 21.70
N GLY A 140 -1.86 2.75 21.17
CA GLY A 140 -2.32 1.40 21.47
C GLY A 140 -2.26 0.98 22.95
N ARG A 141 -1.60 1.75 23.82
CA ARG A 141 -1.59 1.52 25.28
C ARG A 141 -2.86 2.00 25.98
N PHE A 142 -3.59 2.93 25.36
CA PHE A 142 -4.78 3.55 25.94
C PHE A 142 -6.08 2.90 25.45
N TYR A 143 -6.00 2.04 24.44
CA TYR A 143 -7.16 1.37 23.84
C TYR A 143 -7.07 -0.15 24.00
N PRO A 144 -8.22 -0.84 24.14
CA PRO A 144 -8.24 -2.29 24.06
C PRO A 144 -7.67 -2.78 22.73
N LYS A 145 -6.99 -3.93 22.77
CA LYS A 145 -6.55 -4.64 21.56
C LYS A 145 -7.77 -4.89 20.67
N SER A 146 -7.66 -4.52 19.40
CA SER A 146 -8.78 -4.59 18.46
C SER A 146 -8.30 -4.73 17.02
N ILE A 147 -9.19 -5.24 16.16
CA ILE A 147 -9.00 -5.31 14.72
C ILE A 147 -10.02 -4.39 14.06
N TRP A 148 -9.59 -3.60 13.08
CA TRP A 148 -10.44 -2.61 12.40
C TRP A 148 -10.45 -2.90 10.89
N VAL A 149 -11.61 -2.80 10.25
CA VAL A 149 -11.80 -3.24 8.86
C VAL A 149 -10.85 -2.57 7.86
N ASP A 150 -10.49 -1.30 8.11
CA ASP A 150 -9.50 -0.53 7.35
C ASP A 150 -8.11 -1.18 7.30
N SER A 151 -7.76 -1.97 8.31
CA SER A 151 -6.49 -2.69 8.40
C SER A 151 -6.33 -3.71 7.29
N LEU A 152 -7.42 -4.15 6.65
CA LEU A 152 -7.34 -4.99 5.45
C LEU A 152 -6.51 -4.31 4.36
N MET A 153 -6.70 -3.01 4.13
CA MET A 153 -5.92 -2.27 3.14
C MET A 153 -4.43 -2.22 3.50
N MET A 154 -4.11 -2.03 4.78
CA MET A 154 -2.73 -1.78 5.19
C MET A 154 -1.94 -3.06 5.45
N LEU A 155 -2.62 -4.12 5.88
CA LEU A 155 -2.02 -5.40 6.24
C LEU A 155 -2.24 -6.49 5.19
N SER A 156 -3.17 -6.36 4.24
CA SER A 156 -3.43 -7.42 3.24
C SER A 156 -2.95 -7.02 1.85
N LEU A 157 -3.16 -5.77 1.43
CA LEU A 157 -2.84 -5.36 0.06
C LEU A 157 -1.34 -5.46 -0.24
N PHE A 158 -0.50 -4.86 0.61
CA PHE A 158 0.94 -4.88 0.43
C PHE A 158 1.54 -6.30 0.38
N PRO A 159 1.28 -7.20 1.36
CA PRO A 159 1.82 -8.56 1.30
C PRO A 159 1.21 -9.39 0.17
N ALA A 160 -0.01 -9.12 -0.28
CA ALA A 160 -0.56 -9.76 -1.49
C ALA A 160 0.22 -9.36 -2.75
N VAL A 161 0.48 -8.06 -2.94
CA VAL A 161 1.26 -7.56 -4.08
C VAL A 161 2.68 -8.12 -4.03
N TYR A 162 3.36 -7.96 -2.89
CA TYR A 162 4.72 -8.43 -2.71
C TYR A 162 4.83 -9.95 -2.89
N GLY A 163 3.95 -10.72 -2.24
CA GLY A 163 3.97 -12.17 -2.30
C GLY A 163 3.66 -12.73 -3.69
N ALA A 164 2.72 -12.13 -4.41
CA ALA A 164 2.42 -12.50 -5.79
C ALA A 164 3.59 -12.23 -6.74
N GLU A 165 4.31 -11.11 -6.57
CA GLU A 165 5.43 -10.74 -7.45
C GLU A 165 6.73 -11.49 -7.14
N THR A 166 6.97 -11.82 -5.87
CA THR A 166 8.23 -12.44 -5.41
C THR A 166 8.13 -13.95 -5.23
N GLY A 167 6.91 -14.51 -5.26
CA GLY A 167 6.67 -15.92 -4.94
C GLY A 167 6.68 -16.23 -3.45
N ASP A 168 6.67 -15.21 -2.58
CA ASP A 168 6.53 -15.38 -1.13
C ASP A 168 5.12 -15.85 -0.77
N ARG A 169 4.98 -17.18 -0.66
CA ARG A 169 3.71 -17.84 -0.33
C ARG A 169 3.24 -17.53 1.09
N GLU A 170 4.14 -17.31 2.04
CA GLU A 170 3.75 -17.04 3.42
C GLU A 170 2.98 -15.72 3.51
N LEU A 171 3.52 -14.67 2.89
CA LEU A 171 2.87 -13.36 2.82
C LEU A 171 1.59 -13.39 1.98
N LEU A 172 1.59 -14.12 0.87
CA LEU A 172 0.41 -14.24 0.02
C LEU A 172 -0.72 -14.97 0.75
N ASP A 173 -0.43 -16.07 1.42
CA ASP A 173 -1.40 -16.84 2.20
C ASP A 173 -1.89 -16.03 3.42
N PHE A 174 -1.00 -15.29 4.08
CA PHE A 174 -1.37 -14.36 5.15
C PHE A 174 -2.39 -13.34 4.65
N ALA A 175 -2.10 -12.67 3.54
CA ALA A 175 -2.99 -11.68 2.95
C ALA A 175 -4.35 -12.27 2.53
N ALA A 176 -4.35 -13.45 1.89
CA ALA A 176 -5.55 -14.11 1.40
C ALA A 176 -6.51 -14.56 2.52
N ARG A 177 -5.99 -14.83 3.73
CA ARG A 177 -6.82 -15.21 4.88
C ARG A 177 -7.57 -14.03 5.50
N GLN A 178 -7.03 -12.81 5.40
CA GLN A 178 -7.57 -11.67 6.14
C GLN A 178 -9.03 -11.33 5.78
N PRO A 179 -9.46 -11.26 4.50
CA PRO A 179 -10.85 -10.93 4.18
C PRO A 179 -11.86 -11.86 4.85
N ARG A 180 -11.60 -13.18 4.86
CA ARG A 180 -12.48 -14.16 5.51
C ARG A 180 -12.48 -14.02 7.03
N LEU A 181 -11.31 -13.77 7.63
CA LEU A 181 -11.19 -13.53 9.07
C LEU A 181 -12.02 -12.30 9.47
N TYR A 182 -11.84 -11.19 8.77
CA TYR A 182 -12.55 -9.95 9.04
C TYR A 182 -14.05 -10.10 8.82
N ALA A 183 -14.47 -10.76 7.75
CA ALA A 183 -15.87 -11.03 7.50
C ALA A 183 -16.52 -11.82 8.66
N ALA A 184 -15.86 -12.88 9.14
CA ALA A 184 -16.37 -13.69 10.25
C ALA A 184 -16.49 -12.95 11.59
N ARG A 185 -15.85 -11.77 11.73
CA ARG A 185 -15.77 -11.03 13.00
C ARG A 185 -16.51 -9.70 12.97
N LEU A 186 -16.52 -9.02 11.83
CA LEU A 186 -16.97 -7.64 11.70
C LEU A 186 -18.13 -7.47 10.71
N GLN A 187 -18.43 -8.47 9.88
CA GLN A 187 -19.53 -8.41 8.92
C GLN A 187 -20.85 -8.66 9.65
N ASP A 188 -21.83 -7.77 9.47
CA ASP A 188 -23.16 -7.98 10.03
C ASP A 188 -23.89 -8.99 9.12
N PRO A 189 -24.43 -10.09 9.66
CA PRO A 189 -25.14 -11.07 8.85
C PRO A 189 -26.40 -10.53 8.13
N ALA A 190 -26.93 -9.38 8.54
CA ALA A 190 -28.14 -8.81 7.96
C ALA A 190 -27.88 -8.01 6.66
N ASP A 191 -26.81 -7.22 6.61
CA ASP A 191 -26.53 -6.32 5.48
C ASP A 191 -25.16 -6.54 4.82
N GLY A 192 -24.33 -7.43 5.36
CA GLY A 192 -23.06 -7.84 4.78
C GLY A 192 -21.94 -6.88 5.11
#